data_AF-A0A5J5B8D1-F1
#
_entry.id   AF-A0A5J5B8D1-F1
#
_cell.length_a   1.000
_cell.length_b   1.000
_cell.length_c   1.000
_cell.angle_alpha   90.00
_cell.angle_beta   90.00
_cell.angle_gamma   90.00
#
_symmetry.space_group_name_H-M   'P 1'
#
loop_
_entity.id
_entity.type
_entity.pdbx_description
1 polymer ?
#
loop_
_entity_poly.entity_id
_entity_poly.type
_entity_poly.pdbx_seq_one_letter_code
_entity_poly.pdbx_strand_id
1 'polypeptide(L)'
;MTRFGPTEYKCFDEALSQVKKIGTLRDYQREFERLANRVVGWPQSTLIGTFLGGLQDKIADEVCMAKPLTLREAIRVARMKDDQLMRRRRQGRTEAAFIGKQPVIVLVDSSSSHNFISDKVARHLHLPVTSTKKFNVKIADG
;
A
#
# COMPACT_ATOMS: atom_id res chain seq x y z
N MET A 1 -48.27 -17.75 18.06
CA MET A 1 -47.02 -17.51 18.82
C MET A 1 -45.93 -18.40 18.25
N THR A 2 -44.99 -17.85 17.46
CA THR A 2 -43.57 -18.22 17.53
C THR A 2 -42.76 -17.05 16.97
N ARG A 3 -42.19 -16.25 17.86
CA ARG A 3 -41.29 -15.14 17.54
C ARG A 3 -39.89 -15.75 17.48
N PHE A 4 -39.36 -15.98 16.28
CA PHE A 4 -37.96 -16.36 16.12
C PHE A 4 -37.09 -15.22 16.66
N GLY A 5 -36.21 -15.52 17.61
CA GLY A 5 -35.32 -14.54 18.25
C GLY A 5 -34.33 -13.92 17.26
N PRO A 6 -33.75 -12.74 17.58
CA PRO A 6 -32.75 -12.12 16.74
C PRO A 6 -31.49 -12.97 16.77
N THR A 7 -31.29 -13.78 15.74
CA THR A 7 -30.06 -14.51 15.49
C THR A 7 -28.95 -13.48 15.25
N GLU A 8 -27.91 -13.48 16.10
CA GLU A 8 -26.69 -12.63 16.07
C GLU A 8 -25.94 -12.64 14.71
N TYR A 9 -26.39 -13.47 13.77
CA TYR A 9 -25.90 -13.61 12.40
C TYR A 9 -25.86 -12.28 11.63
N LYS A 10 -26.76 -11.34 11.91
CA LYS A 10 -26.81 -10.04 11.20
C LYS A 10 -25.54 -9.20 11.36
N CYS A 11 -24.78 -9.36 12.45
CA CYS A 11 -23.63 -8.50 12.69
C CYS A 11 -22.40 -8.85 11.86
N PHE A 12 -22.17 -10.12 11.50
CA PHE A 12 -20.99 -10.50 10.73
C PHE A 12 -21.13 -10.22 9.24
N ASP A 13 -22.34 -10.39 8.69
CA ASP A 13 -22.67 -10.04 7.31
C ASP A 13 -22.47 -8.54 7.05
N GLU A 14 -23.02 -7.71 7.94
CA GLU A 14 -22.88 -6.26 7.87
C GLU A 14 -21.42 -5.83 8.08
N ALA A 15 -20.75 -6.36 9.11
CA ALA A 15 -19.33 -6.07 9.35
C ALA A 15 -18.44 -6.46 8.16
N LEU A 16 -18.67 -7.62 7.54
CA LEU A 16 -17.92 -8.08 6.36
C LEU A 16 -18.13 -7.14 5.16
N SER A 17 -19.36 -6.65 4.97
CA SER A 17 -19.68 -5.72 3.89
C SER A 17 -19.02 -4.35 4.03
N GLN A 18 -18.68 -3.95 5.25
CA GLN A 18 -18.12 -2.63 5.56
C GLN A 18 -16.59 -2.63 5.70
N VAL A 19 -15.92 -3.78 5.64
CA VAL A 19 -14.45 -3.84 5.74
C VAL A 19 -13.83 -3.06 4.59
N LYS A 20 -12.97 -2.09 4.91
CA LYS A 20 -12.22 -1.32 3.92
C LYS A 20 -10.72 -1.32 4.25
N LYS A 21 -9.89 -1.30 3.21
CA LYS A 21 -8.43 -1.15 3.36
C LYS A 21 -8.07 0.28 3.75
N ILE A 22 -7.90 0.52 5.06
CA ILE A 22 -7.38 1.79 5.60
C ILE A 22 -5.85 1.78 5.68
N GLY A 23 -5.26 0.61 6.00
CA GLY A 23 -3.82 0.43 6.16
C GLY A 23 -3.19 -0.47 5.08
N THR A 24 -2.41 -1.45 5.53
CA THR A 24 -1.75 -2.41 4.64
C THR A 24 -2.76 -3.40 4.06
N LEU A 25 -2.48 -3.96 2.87
CA LEU A 25 -3.32 -5.00 2.28
C LEU A 25 -3.39 -6.25 3.18
N ARG A 26 -2.29 -6.55 3.88
CA ARG A 26 -2.20 -7.68 4.81
C ARG A 26 -3.14 -7.53 6.00
N ASP A 27 -3.29 -6.32 6.55
CA ASP A 27 -4.20 -6.07 7.68
C ASP A 27 -5.66 -6.15 7.22
N TYR A 28 -5.96 -5.58 6.05
CA TYR A 28 -7.27 -5.70 5.42
C TYR A 28 -7.66 -7.16 5.19
N GLN A 29 -6.78 -7.94 4.55
CA GLN A 29 -7.05 -9.35 4.28
C GLN A 29 -7.32 -10.13 5.57
N ARG A 30 -6.50 -9.92 6.61
CA ARG A 30 -6.67 -10.63 7.89
C ARG A 30 -8.05 -10.38 8.48
N GLU A 31 -8.50 -9.12 8.48
CA GLU A 31 -9.81 -8.77 9.03
C GLU A 31 -10.95 -9.29 8.15
N PHE A 32 -10.79 -9.21 6.83
CA PHE A 32 -11.76 -9.77 5.88
C PHE A 32 -11.93 -11.29 6.06
N GLU A 33 -10.83 -12.05 6.10
CA GLU A 33 -10.85 -13.50 6.30
C GLU A 33 -11.43 -13.88 7.67
N ARG A 34 -11.12 -13.11 8.72
CA ARG A 34 -11.67 -13.32 10.07
C ARG A 34 -13.20 -13.25 10.08
N LEU A 35 -13.78 -12.30 9.33
CA LEU A 35 -15.23 -12.12 9.21
C LEU A 35 -15.84 -13.11 8.21
N ALA A 36 -15.20 -13.33 7.06
CA ALA A 36 -15.67 -14.27 6.03
C ALA A 36 -15.78 -15.70 6.54
N ASN A 37 -14.86 -16.13 7.41
CA ASN A 37 -14.90 -17.47 8.03
C ASN A 37 -16.06 -17.65 9.04
N ARG A 38 -16.74 -16.57 9.43
CA ARG A 38 -17.88 -16.59 10.36
C ARG A 38 -19.23 -16.42 9.66
N VAL A 39 -19.20 -16.10 8.38
CA VAL A 39 -20.38 -15.89 7.54
C VAL A 39 -20.74 -17.21 6.86
N VAL A 40 -22.02 -17.58 6.88
CA VAL A 40 -22.52 -18.85 6.34
C VAL A 40 -23.43 -18.58 5.14
N GLY A 41 -23.29 -19.38 4.08
CA GLY A 41 -24.20 -19.34 2.93
C GLY A 41 -23.93 -18.23 1.90
N TRP A 42 -22.83 -17.48 2.04
CA TRP A 42 -22.47 -16.49 1.03
C TRP A 42 -21.90 -17.15 -0.23
N PRO A 43 -22.43 -16.82 -1.42
CA PRO A 43 -21.83 -17.23 -2.67
C PRO A 43 -20.39 -16.68 -2.81
N GLN A 44 -19.54 -17.45 -3.48
CA GLN A 44 -18.15 -17.04 -3.73
C GLN A 44 -18.07 -15.74 -4.54
N SER A 45 -19.01 -15.52 -5.46
CA SER A 45 -19.14 -14.26 -6.20
C SER A 45 -19.41 -13.06 -5.30
N THR A 46 -20.25 -13.22 -4.28
CA THR A 46 -20.52 -12.17 -3.29
C THR A 46 -19.27 -11.89 -2.45
N LEU A 47 -18.58 -12.93 -1.97
CA LEU A 47 -17.32 -12.76 -1.24
C LEU A 47 -16.24 -12.03 -2.07
N ILE A 48 -16.11 -12.37 -3.35
CA ILE A 48 -15.20 -11.68 -4.27
C ILE A 48 -15.63 -10.23 -4.47
N GLY A 49 -16.90 -9.97 -4.77
CA GLY A 49 -17.43 -8.63 -4.98
C GLY A 49 -17.22 -7.73 -3.76
N THR A 50 -17.53 -8.22 -2.56
CA THR A 50 -17.31 -7.50 -1.31
C THR A 50 -15.82 -7.29 -1.04
N PHE A 51 -14.98 -8.30 -1.27
CA PHE A 51 -13.53 -8.15 -1.13
C PHE A 51 -12.98 -7.06 -2.05
N LEU A 52 -13.41 -7.03 -3.32
CA LEU A 52 -13.01 -6.01 -4.29
C LEU A 52 -13.52 -4.62 -3.90
N GLY A 53 -14.76 -4.51 -3.43
CA GLY A 53 -15.35 -3.24 -2.97
C GLY A 53 -14.67 -2.62 -1.74
N GLY A 54 -13.99 -3.44 -0.93
CA GLY A 54 -13.19 -2.96 0.19
C GLY A 54 -11.73 -2.61 -0.15
N LEU A 55 -11.25 -2.90 -1.38
CA LEU A 55 -9.92 -2.54 -1.85
C LEU A 55 -9.85 -1.08 -2.36
N GLN A 56 -8.65 -0.52 -2.43
CA GLN A 56 -8.40 0.77 -3.09
C GLN A 56 -8.49 0.62 -4.62
N ASP A 57 -9.10 1.59 -5.28
CA ASP A 57 -9.48 1.57 -6.72
C ASP A 57 -8.38 1.01 -7.64
N LYS A 58 -7.14 1.49 -7.50
CA LYS A 58 -6.02 1.06 -8.35
C LYS A 58 -5.67 -0.44 -8.27
N ILE A 59 -5.89 -1.06 -7.11
CA ILE A 59 -5.65 -2.51 -6.94
C ILE A 59 -6.92 -3.27 -7.34
N ALA A 60 -8.09 -2.75 -6.98
CA ALA A 60 -9.37 -3.36 -7.30
C ALA A 60 -9.57 -3.53 -8.82
N ASP A 61 -9.24 -2.51 -9.61
CA ASP A 61 -9.34 -2.53 -11.07
C ASP A 61 -8.50 -3.67 -11.68
N GLU A 62 -7.24 -3.79 -11.24
CA GLU A 62 -6.31 -4.82 -11.70
C GLU A 62 -6.77 -6.23 -11.32
N VAL A 63 -7.33 -6.40 -10.12
CA VAL A 63 -7.89 -7.70 -9.72
C VAL A 63 -9.15 -8.01 -10.51
N CYS A 64 -10.00 -7.01 -10.79
CA CYS A 64 -11.20 -7.16 -11.62
C CYS A 64 -10.85 -7.62 -13.04
N MET A 65 -9.81 -7.02 -13.64
CA MET A 65 -9.32 -7.40 -14.97
C MET A 65 -8.81 -8.85 -15.03
N ALA A 66 -8.25 -9.36 -13.93
CA ALA A 66 -7.83 -10.75 -13.83
C ALA A 66 -9.01 -11.75 -13.75
N LYS A 67 -10.25 -11.26 -13.55
CA LYS A 67 -11.49 -12.05 -13.47
C LYS A 67 -11.35 -13.29 -12.58
N PRO A 68 -10.97 -13.14 -11.30
CA PRO A 68 -10.76 -14.27 -10.41
C PRO A 68 -12.07 -15.03 -10.22
N LEU A 69 -11.98 -16.37 -10.26
CA LEU A 69 -13.15 -17.22 -10.02
C LEU A 69 -13.32 -17.53 -8.53
N THR A 70 -12.26 -17.34 -7.73
CA THR A 70 -12.23 -17.68 -6.29
C THR A 70 -11.72 -16.53 -5.43
N LEU A 71 -12.18 -16.45 -4.16
CA LEU A 71 -11.67 -15.46 -3.20
C LEU A 71 -10.15 -15.58 -3.01
N ARG A 72 -9.65 -16.81 -2.94
CA ARG A 72 -8.20 -17.10 -2.85
C ARG A 72 -7.42 -16.53 -4.02
N GLU A 73 -7.96 -16.65 -5.23
CA GLU A 73 -7.35 -16.09 -6.44
C GLU A 73 -7.36 -14.56 -6.42
N ALA A 74 -8.49 -13.94 -6.06
CA ALA A 74 -8.60 -12.50 -5.91
C ALA A 74 -7.56 -11.94 -4.91
N ILE A 75 -7.41 -12.60 -3.75
CA ILE A 75 -6.41 -12.25 -2.73
C ILE A 75 -4.99 -12.38 -3.27
N ARG A 76 -4.67 -13.47 -3.99
CA ARG A 76 -3.36 -13.70 -4.58
C ARG A 76 -2.99 -12.59 -5.57
N VAL A 77 -3.92 -12.24 -6.46
CA VAL A 77 -3.72 -11.17 -7.45
C VAL A 77 -3.57 -9.82 -6.75
N ALA A 78 -4.41 -9.51 -5.76
CA ALA A 78 -4.31 -8.27 -4.98
C ALA A 78 -2.93 -8.14 -4.32
N ARG A 79 -2.42 -9.21 -3.69
CA ARG A 79 -1.08 -9.23 -3.07
C ARG A 79 0.02 -8.96 -4.08
N MET A 80 0.01 -9.67 -5.20
CA MET A 80 1.02 -9.47 -6.26
C MET A 80 1.03 -8.03 -6.75
N LYS A 81 -0.15 -7.41 -6.89
CA LYS A 81 -0.27 -6.03 -7.37
C LYS A 81 0.14 -5.00 -6.31
N ASP A 82 -0.20 -5.21 -5.04
CA ASP A 82 0.26 -4.37 -3.92
C ASP A 82 1.78 -4.43 -3.79
N ASP A 83 2.38 -5.63 -3.88
CA ASP A 83 3.84 -5.82 -3.87
C ASP A 83 4.51 -5.13 -5.06
N GLN A 84 3.95 -5.23 -6.26
CA GLN A 84 4.46 -4.53 -7.45
C GLN A 84 4.38 -3.01 -7.27
N LEU A 85 3.27 -2.49 -6.74
CA LEU A 85 3.10 -1.06 -6.47
C LEU A 85 4.10 -0.58 -5.42
N MET A 86 4.30 -1.36 -4.35
CA MET A 86 5.26 -1.06 -3.30
C MET A 86 6.71 -1.11 -3.82
N ARG A 87 7.05 -2.08 -4.69
CA ARG A 87 8.35 -2.12 -5.37
C ARG A 87 8.57 -0.90 -6.26
N ARG A 88 7.56 -0.51 -7.05
CA ARG A 88 7.62 0.71 -7.88
C ARG A 88 7.74 1.99 -7.04
N ARG A 89 7.17 2.03 -5.84
CA ARG A 89 7.35 3.16 -4.90
C ARG A 89 8.75 3.19 -4.27
N ARG A 90 9.38 2.02 -4.12
CA ARG A 90 10.75 1.88 -3.61
C ARG A 90 11.81 2.16 -4.67
N GLN A 91 11.50 1.97 -5.95
CA GLN A 91 12.35 2.49 -7.02
C GLN A 91 12.34 4.01 -6.94
N GLY A 92 13.46 4.56 -6.46
CA GLY A 92 13.66 6.00 -6.36
C GLY A 92 13.40 6.67 -7.72
N ARG A 93 12.82 7.86 -7.69
CA ARG A 93 12.55 8.63 -8.91
C ARG A 93 13.66 9.66 -9.10
N THR A 94 14.21 9.74 -10.30
CA THR A 94 15.11 10.82 -10.71
C THR A 94 14.29 11.95 -11.29
N GLU A 95 14.41 13.14 -10.72
CA GLU A 95 13.74 14.34 -11.20
C GLU A 95 14.78 15.44 -11.50
N ALA A 96 14.58 16.17 -12.59
CA ALA A 96 15.36 17.37 -12.87
C ALA A 96 14.81 18.53 -12.02
N ALA A 97 15.69 19.22 -11.30
CA ALA A 97 15.30 20.34 -10.44
C ALA A 97 16.36 21.44 -10.45
N PHE A 98 16.10 22.52 -9.73
CA PHE A 98 17.04 23.63 -9.54
C PHE A 98 17.23 23.92 -8.05
N ILE A 99 18.47 24.17 -7.63
CA ILE A 99 18.78 24.79 -6.34
C ILE A 99 19.27 26.21 -6.63
N GLY A 100 18.46 27.22 -6.33
CA GLY A 100 18.67 28.58 -6.82
C GLY A 100 18.64 28.61 -8.35
N LYS A 101 19.74 29.02 -8.99
CA LYS A 101 19.90 29.02 -10.45
C LYS A 101 20.62 27.77 -11.00
N GLN A 102 21.04 26.84 -10.14
CA GLN A 102 21.84 25.69 -10.55
C GLN A 102 20.96 24.48 -10.84
N PRO A 103 21.02 23.88 -12.05
CA PRO A 103 20.33 22.65 -12.35
C PRO A 103 20.97 21.47 -11.61
N VAL A 104 20.14 20.59 -11.05
CA VAL A 104 20.54 19.38 -10.33
C VAL A 104 19.62 18.21 -10.68
N ILE A 105 20.11 16.99 -10.48
CA ILE A 105 19.28 15.78 -10.51
C ILE A 105 18.98 15.40 -9.07
N VAL A 106 17.70 15.24 -8.75
CA VAL A 106 17.22 14.84 -7.43
C VAL A 106 16.81 13.38 -7.49
N LEU A 107 17.39 12.56 -6.62
CA LEU A 107 16.94 11.20 -6.36
C LEU A 107 15.94 11.23 -5.20
N VAL A 108 14.68 10.99 -5.51
CA VAL A 108 13.61 10.93 -4.53
C VAL A 108 13.44 9.49 -4.06
N ASP A 109 13.91 9.20 -2.85
CA ASP A 109 13.70 7.92 -2.17
C ASP A 109 12.85 8.13 -0.91
N SER A 110 11.64 7.57 -0.92
CA SER A 110 10.71 7.62 0.22
C SER A 110 11.20 6.86 1.46
N SER A 111 12.25 6.04 1.32
CA SER A 111 12.81 5.23 2.40
C SER A 111 14.09 5.79 3.02
N SER A 112 14.60 6.93 2.52
CA SER A 112 15.78 7.58 3.12
C SER A 112 15.41 8.37 4.38
N SER A 113 16.19 8.21 5.45
CA SER A 113 16.01 8.97 6.69
C SER A 113 16.67 10.35 6.65
N HIS A 114 17.57 10.60 5.70
CA HIS A 114 18.33 11.84 5.58
C HIS A 114 18.46 12.26 4.12
N ASN A 115 18.55 13.57 3.87
CA ASN A 115 18.84 14.12 2.56
C ASN A 115 20.35 14.26 2.38
N PHE A 116 20.83 13.89 1.19
CA PHE A 116 22.24 14.01 0.82
C PHE A 116 22.38 14.90 -0.41
N ILE A 117 23.43 15.70 -0.44
CA ILE A 117 23.81 16.54 -1.58
C ILE A 117 25.28 16.28 -1.87
N SER A 118 25.67 16.29 -3.15
CA SER A 118 27.09 16.12 -3.47
C SER A 118 27.90 17.30 -2.97
N ASP A 119 29.08 17.03 -2.40
CA ASP A 119 30.04 18.06 -1.99
C ASP A 119 30.35 19.06 -3.11
N LYS A 120 30.40 18.58 -4.36
CA LYS A 120 30.65 19.41 -5.53
C LYS A 120 29.55 20.46 -5.72
N VAL A 121 28.27 20.06 -5.60
CA VAL A 121 27.14 20.99 -5.72
C VAL A 121 27.09 21.94 -4.53
N ALA A 122 27.26 21.43 -3.30
CA ALA A 122 27.24 22.26 -2.10
C ALA A 122 28.33 23.36 -2.12
N ARG A 123 29.55 23.02 -2.55
CA ARG A 123 30.65 23.99 -2.71
C ARG A 123 30.38 24.99 -3.82
N HIS A 124 29.89 24.53 -4.98
CA HIS A 124 29.59 25.41 -6.11
C HIS A 124 28.50 26.44 -5.79
N LEU A 125 27.53 26.05 -4.95
CA LEU A 125 26.44 26.91 -4.51
C LEU A 125 26.79 27.78 -3.28
N HIS A 126 28.02 27.67 -2.76
CA HIS A 126 28.44 28.32 -1.52
C HIS A 126 27.47 28.09 -0.35
N LEU A 127 26.91 26.89 -0.24
CA LEU A 127 26.00 26.55 0.86
C LEU A 127 26.75 26.61 2.20
N PRO A 128 26.12 27.09 3.29
CA PRO A 128 26.72 27.05 4.61
C PRO A 128 27.06 25.61 5.02
N VAL A 129 28.34 25.35 5.34
CA VAL A 129 28.81 24.05 5.81
C VAL A 129 29.22 24.16 7.27
N THR A 130 28.59 23.36 8.12
CA THR A 130 28.96 23.22 9.54
C THR A 130 29.62 21.87 9.75
N SER A 131 30.79 21.86 10.39
CA SER A 131 31.46 20.61 10.76
C SER A 131 30.65 19.85 11.81
N THR A 132 30.47 18.54 11.61
CA THR A 132 29.72 17.67 12.52
C THR A 132 30.58 16.50 12.99
N LYS A 133 30.18 15.85 14.09
CA LYS A 133 30.84 14.59 14.50
C LYS A 133 30.68 13.55 13.40
N LYS A 134 31.72 12.77 13.12
CA LYS A 134 31.61 11.66 12.16
C LYS A 134 30.58 10.65 12.66
N PHE A 135 29.65 10.27 11.79
CA PHE A 135 28.69 9.20 12.02
C PHE A 135 28.66 8.27 10.80
N ASN A 136 28.33 7.01 11.04
CA ASN A 136 28.21 6.04 9.96
C ASN A 136 26.88 6.25 9.23
N VAL A 137 26.98 6.41 7.92
CA VAL A 137 25.84 6.45 7.02
C VAL A 137 25.93 5.25 6.10
N LYS A 138 24.83 4.52 5.95
CA LYS A 138 24.69 3.51 4.93
C LYS A 138 23.94 4.10 3.75
N ILE A 139 24.58 4.16 2.59
CA ILE A 139 23.95 4.56 1.34
C ILE A 139 23.39 3.28 0.70
N ALA A 140 22.13 3.30 0.27
CA ALA A 140 21.58 2.20 -0.51
C ALA A 140 22.07 2.33 -1.95
N ASP A 141 22.60 1.25 -2.51
CA ASP A 141 22.97 1.19 -3.92
C ASP A 141 21.66 1.09 -4.72
N GLY A 142 21.48 2.00 -5.69
CA GLY A 142 20.25 2.13 -6.49
C GLY A 142 19.99 0.95 -7.43
#